data_AF-A0A355QDH5-F1
#
_entry.id   AF-A0A355QDH5-F1
#
_cell.length_a   1.000
_cell.length_b   1.000
_cell.length_c   1.000
_cell.angle_alpha   90.00
_cell.angle_beta   90.00
_cell.angle_gamma   90.00
#
_symmetry.space_group_name_H-M   'P 1'
#
loop_
_entity.id
_entity.type
_entity.pdbx_description
1 polymer ?
#
loop_
_entity_poly.entity_id
_entity_poly.type
_entity_poly.pdbx_seq_one_letter_code
_entity_poly.pdbx_strand_id
1 'polypeptide(L)'
;MNLLPFTFVFPVQMPLAEEYQRPMFESMVSAGFPSPAQDYYDGYLNLHQYLVPDPNNVFFVRASGDSMVGAGIHDRDLLIVDRSKKKPNGKVVIASLNGEFTLKRLVQTRECFELQPENPDYPSIPVSVDDDFQIWGVVRHVIHKL
;
A
#
# COMPACT_ATOMS: atom_id res chain seq x y z
N MET A 1 29.06 28.46 22.86
CA MET A 1 29.68 27.70 21.74
C MET A 1 29.94 26.29 22.26
N ASN A 2 29.31 25.18 21.86
CA ASN A 2 28.22 24.79 20.97
C ASN A 2 27.59 23.55 21.66
N LEU A 3 26.38 23.62 22.21
CA LEU A 3 25.11 23.15 21.62
C LEU A 3 25.23 21.84 20.81
N LEU A 4 24.83 20.74 21.45
CA LEU A 4 24.56 19.43 20.87
C LEU A 4 23.33 19.52 19.94
N PRO A 5 23.36 19.06 18.67
CA PRO A 5 22.16 18.92 17.87
C PRO A 5 21.56 17.53 18.08
N PHE A 6 20.23 17.43 17.96
CA PHE A 6 19.42 16.23 18.10
C PHE A 6 19.01 15.88 19.54
N THR A 7 18.08 16.71 20.04
CA THR A 7 17.02 16.28 20.95
C THR A 7 16.40 14.99 20.42
N PHE A 8 16.52 13.91 21.18
CA PHE A 8 15.73 12.70 20.99
C PHE A 8 14.24 13.09 21.07
N VAL A 9 13.52 12.90 19.97
CA VAL A 9 12.06 12.98 19.97
C VAL A 9 11.57 11.76 20.77
N PHE A 10 10.86 12.04 21.87
CA PHE A 10 10.21 11.06 22.73
C PHE A 10 9.39 10.03 21.93
N PRO A 11 9.16 8.82 22.46
CA PRO A 11 8.22 7.89 21.85
C PRO A 11 6.89 8.62 21.64
N VAL A 12 6.38 8.63 20.41
CA VAL A 12 5.01 9.05 20.14
C VAL A 12 4.13 8.15 21.02
N GLN A 13 3.58 8.73 22.07
CA GLN A 13 2.67 8.02 22.96
C GLN A 13 1.45 7.68 22.11
N MET A 14 1.35 6.42 21.67
CA MET A 14 0.18 5.96 20.94
C MET A 14 -1.01 6.08 21.88
N PRO A 15 -2.08 6.80 21.50
CA PRO A 15 -3.31 6.79 22.28
C PRO A 15 -3.81 5.36 22.45
N LEU A 16 -4.54 5.08 23.54
CA LEU A 16 -5.16 3.76 23.73
C LEU A 16 -5.95 3.39 22.46
N ALA A 17 -5.82 2.14 22.01
CA ALA A 17 -6.39 1.63 20.77
C ALA A 17 -7.92 1.86 20.61
N GLU A 18 -8.61 2.22 21.68
CA GLU A 18 -10.03 2.57 21.73
C GLU A 18 -10.36 3.93 21.08
N GLU A 19 -9.44 4.92 21.03
CA GLU A 19 -9.77 6.25 20.48
C GLU A 19 -10.01 6.27 18.95
N TYR A 20 -9.50 5.26 18.24
CA TYR A 20 -9.54 5.20 16.76
C TYR A 20 -10.59 4.21 16.23
N GLN A 21 -11.46 3.72 17.11
CA GLN A 21 -12.54 2.83 16.75
C GLN A 21 -13.72 3.61 16.16
N ARG A 22 -14.34 3.05 15.12
CA ARG A 22 -15.57 3.54 14.50
C ARG A 22 -16.58 2.40 14.41
N PRO A 23 -17.88 2.65 14.61
CA PRO A 23 -18.89 1.60 14.46
C PRO A 23 -18.84 1.05 13.04
N MET A 24 -18.93 -0.28 12.90
CA MET A 24 -19.04 -0.95 11.62
C MET A 24 -20.42 -1.60 11.53
N PHE A 25 -21.12 -1.38 10.42
CA PHE A 25 -22.40 -2.03 10.18
C PHE A 25 -22.14 -3.45 9.65
N GLU A 26 -22.88 -4.45 10.15
CA GLU A 26 -22.81 -5.82 9.63
C GLU A 26 -23.43 -5.95 8.25
N SER A 27 -24.48 -5.15 7.99
CA SER A 27 -25.13 -5.15 6.70
C SER A 27 -24.17 -4.58 5.66
N MET A 28 -23.80 -5.43 4.69
CA MET A 28 -23.11 -4.95 3.50
C MET A 28 -24.05 -3.97 2.80
N VAL A 29 -23.59 -2.73 2.62
CA VAL A 29 -24.31 -1.76 1.81
C VAL A 29 -24.22 -2.23 0.36
N SER A 30 -25.37 -2.59 -0.22
CA SER A 30 -25.45 -2.93 -1.64
C SER A 30 -24.94 -1.76 -2.47
N ALA A 31 -23.92 -1.99 -3.29
CA ALA A 31 -23.48 -1.03 -4.30
C ALA A 31 -24.50 -0.88 -5.46
N GLY A 32 -25.63 -1.61 -5.41
CA GLY A 32 -26.72 -1.62 -6.39
C GLY A 32 -28.09 -1.33 -5.75
N PHE A 33 -29.13 -2.09 -6.11
CA PHE A 33 -30.48 -1.83 -5.60
C PHE A 33 -30.55 -2.10 -4.08
N PRO A 34 -31.11 -1.17 -3.28
CA PRO A 34 -31.17 -1.33 -1.83
C PRO A 34 -32.21 -2.38 -1.45
N SER A 35 -31.77 -3.45 -0.79
CA SER A 35 -32.68 -4.40 -0.13
C SER A 35 -32.88 -3.98 1.33
N PRO A 36 -34.13 -3.88 1.81
CA PRO A 36 -34.43 -3.49 3.18
C PRO A 36 -34.26 -4.71 4.09
N ALA A 37 -33.09 -4.88 4.69
CA ALA A 37 -32.89 -5.91 5.72
C ALA A 37 -32.01 -5.37 6.86
N GLN A 38 -32.69 -5.20 8.00
CA GLN A 38 -32.26 -5.15 9.41
C GLN A 38 -30.84 -4.74 9.76
N ASP A 39 -30.76 -3.61 10.47
CA ASP A 39 -29.60 -3.12 11.20
C ASP A 39 -29.35 -3.97 12.45
N TYR A 40 -28.25 -4.71 12.49
CA TYR A 40 -27.65 -5.21 13.71
C TYR A 40 -26.21 -4.70 13.81
N TYR A 41 -25.84 -4.24 15.01
CA TYR A 41 -24.52 -3.71 15.33
C TYR A 41 -23.62 -4.87 15.75
N ASP A 42 -22.51 -5.06 15.05
CA ASP A 42 -21.44 -5.93 15.56
C ASP A 42 -20.09 -5.23 15.46
N GLY A 43 -19.69 -4.67 16.60
CA GLY A 43 -18.33 -4.27 16.88
C GLY A 43 -17.87 -2.91 16.33
N TYR A 44 -16.67 -2.57 16.78
CA TYR A 44 -15.94 -1.37 16.42
C TYR A 44 -14.78 -1.73 15.50
N LEU A 45 -14.65 -1.04 14.36
CA LEU A 45 -13.52 -1.16 13.45
C LEU A 45 -12.41 -0.20 13.86
N ASN A 46 -11.22 -0.75 14.12
CA ASN A 46 -9.98 0.04 14.20
C ASN A 46 -9.21 -0.11 12.87
N LEU A 47 -9.17 0.96 12.07
CA LEU A 47 -8.51 0.94 10.77
C LEU A 47 -7.01 0.65 10.85
N HIS A 48 -6.34 1.10 11.91
CA HIS A 48 -4.91 0.83 12.08
C HIS A 48 -4.68 -0.68 12.25
N GLN A 49 -5.42 -1.34 13.14
CA GLN A 49 -5.32 -2.80 13.32
C GLN A 49 -5.71 -3.57 12.05
N TYR A 50 -6.70 -3.09 11.31
CA TYR A 50 -7.17 -3.73 10.08
C TYR A 50 -6.15 -3.63 8.94
N LEU A 51 -5.56 -2.44 8.73
CA LEU A 51 -4.69 -2.14 7.60
C LEU A 51 -3.20 -2.39 7.90
N VAL A 52 -2.80 -2.33 9.16
CA VAL A 52 -1.42 -2.44 9.65
C VAL A 52 -1.30 -3.59 10.64
N PRO A 53 -1.31 -4.85 10.17
CA PRO A 53 -1.20 -6.02 11.05
C PRO A 53 0.17 -6.13 11.72
N ASP A 54 1.23 -5.61 11.09
CA ASP A 54 2.58 -5.54 11.65
C ASP A 54 3.16 -4.12 11.44
N PRO A 55 3.14 -3.26 12.47
CA PRO A 55 3.63 -1.88 12.39
C PRO A 55 5.10 -1.74 12.00
N ASN A 56 5.92 -2.77 12.21
CA ASN A 56 7.36 -2.70 11.89
C ASN A 56 7.63 -2.97 10.41
N ASN A 57 6.69 -3.60 9.70
CA ASN A 57 6.86 -4.02 8.31
C ASN A 57 5.96 -3.26 7.34
N VAL A 58 5.08 -2.40 7.83
CA VAL A 58 4.14 -1.64 7.01
C VAL A 58 4.51 -0.15 7.00
N PHE A 59 4.48 0.45 5.83
CA PHE A 59 4.70 1.88 5.64
C PHE A 59 3.76 2.45 4.58
N PHE A 60 3.65 3.76 4.54
CA PHE A 60 2.74 4.48 3.65
C PHE A 60 3.50 5.28 2.60
N VAL A 61 3.04 5.28 1.36
CA VAL A 61 3.60 6.05 0.24
C VAL A 61 2.46 6.64 -0.57
N ARG A 62 2.68 7.80 -1.21
CA ARG A 62 1.75 8.33 -2.20
C ARG A 62 2.15 7.89 -3.60
N ALA A 63 1.18 7.38 -4.36
CA ALA A 63 1.34 7.16 -5.78
C ALA A 63 1.55 8.49 -6.52
N SER A 64 2.30 8.46 -7.61
CA SER A 64 2.51 9.59 -8.51
C SER A 64 2.39 9.09 -9.94
N GLY A 65 1.57 9.77 -10.74
CA GLY A 65 1.26 9.38 -12.11
C GLY A 65 0.14 8.34 -12.23
N ASP A 66 -0.07 7.87 -13.46
CA ASP A 66 -1.24 7.08 -13.89
C ASP A 66 -0.84 5.73 -14.52
N SER A 67 0.41 5.29 -14.38
CA SER A 67 0.86 4.02 -14.97
C SER A 67 0.16 2.78 -14.39
N MET A 68 -0.61 2.94 -13.31
CA MET A 68 -1.25 1.85 -12.56
C MET A 68 -2.78 1.98 -12.49
N VAL A 69 -3.41 2.80 -13.36
CA VAL A 69 -4.86 3.05 -13.34
C VAL A 69 -5.71 1.78 -13.54
N GLY A 70 -5.24 0.82 -14.34
CA GLY A 70 -5.90 -0.48 -14.53
C GLY A 70 -5.91 -1.35 -13.27
N ALA A 71 -5.03 -1.08 -12.31
CA ALA A 71 -5.06 -1.68 -10.97
C ALA A 71 -5.87 -0.86 -9.96
N GLY A 72 -6.55 0.21 -10.40
CA GLY A 72 -7.31 1.12 -9.54
C GLY A 72 -6.44 2.06 -8.70
N ILE A 73 -5.19 2.30 -9.12
CA ILE A 73 -4.26 3.22 -8.46
C ILE A 73 -4.17 4.50 -9.28
N HIS A 74 -4.59 5.60 -8.69
CA HIS A 74 -4.60 6.92 -9.30
C HIS A 74 -3.50 7.82 -8.73
N ASP A 75 -3.26 8.93 -9.43
CA ASP A 75 -2.33 9.96 -8.96
C ASP A 75 -2.73 10.44 -7.55
N ARG A 76 -1.74 10.50 -6.65
CA ARG A 76 -1.87 10.92 -5.23
C ARG A 76 -2.58 9.93 -4.30
N ASP A 77 -2.91 8.74 -4.77
CA ASP A 77 -3.48 7.69 -3.91
C ASP A 77 -2.52 7.33 -2.77
N LEU A 78 -3.08 7.09 -1.59
CA LEU A 78 -2.31 6.61 -0.44
C LEU A 78 -2.19 5.09 -0.49
N LEU A 79 -0.96 4.61 -0.58
CA LEU A 79 -0.62 3.19 -0.64
C LEU A 79 -0.18 2.71 0.73
N ILE A 80 -0.67 1.53 1.11
CA ILE A 80 -0.23 0.81 2.30
C ILE A 80 0.65 -0.35 1.83
N VAL A 81 1.91 -0.34 2.24
CA VAL A 81 2.96 -1.19 1.67
C VAL A 81 3.55 -2.08 2.76
N ASP A 82 3.64 -3.38 2.49
CA ASP A 82 4.14 -4.40 3.41
C ASP A 82 5.47 -4.98 2.91
N ARG A 83 6.53 -4.85 3.72
CA ARG A 83 7.90 -5.32 3.44
C ARG A 83 8.13 -6.79 3.77
N SER A 84 7.26 -7.41 4.56
CA SER A 84 7.42 -8.80 5.04
C SER A 84 7.11 -9.87 3.98
N LYS A 85 6.50 -9.47 2.86
CA LYS A 85 5.97 -10.40 1.85
C LYS A 85 7.09 -11.03 1.01
N LYS A 86 7.25 -12.35 1.17
CA LYS A 86 8.30 -13.17 0.54
C LYS A 86 8.03 -13.58 -0.93
N LYS A 87 6.82 -13.37 -1.46
CA LYS A 87 6.42 -13.82 -2.82
C LYS A 87 5.67 -12.71 -3.57
N PRO A 88 6.39 -11.72 -4.13
CA PRO A 88 5.78 -10.57 -4.81
C PRO A 88 5.31 -10.83 -6.25
N ASN A 89 5.56 -12.01 -6.83
CA ASN A 89 5.16 -12.29 -8.21
C ASN A 89 3.64 -12.12 -8.42
N GLY A 90 3.27 -11.41 -9.49
CA GLY A 90 1.91 -11.00 -9.84
C GLY A 90 1.33 -9.89 -8.96
N LYS A 91 2.10 -9.34 -8.00
CA LYS A 91 1.64 -8.28 -7.10
C LYS A 91 2.16 -6.92 -7.54
N VAL A 92 1.44 -5.88 -7.14
CA VAL A 92 1.92 -4.50 -7.27
C VAL A 92 2.98 -4.26 -6.19
N VAL A 93 4.15 -3.81 -6.61
CA VAL A 93 5.31 -3.59 -5.73
C VAL A 93 5.84 -2.18 -5.90
N ILE A 94 6.44 -1.68 -4.82
CA ILE A 94 7.41 -0.59 -4.92
C ILE A 94 8.77 -1.23 -5.12
N ALA A 95 9.40 -0.92 -6.23
CA ALA A 95 10.75 -1.36 -6.56
C ALA A 95 11.68 -0.15 -6.74
N SER A 96 12.93 -0.31 -6.34
CA SER A 96 14.04 0.54 -6.75
C SER A 96 14.73 -0.15 -7.93
N LEU A 97 14.89 0.57 -9.03
CA LEU A 97 15.62 0.13 -10.22
C LEU A 97 16.65 1.21 -10.54
N ASN A 98 17.94 0.86 -10.43
CA ASN A 98 19.06 1.79 -10.69
C ASN A 98 18.95 3.10 -9.89
N GLY A 99 18.49 2.99 -8.64
CA GLY A 99 18.32 4.12 -7.70
C GLY A 99 16.99 4.88 -7.82
N GLU A 100 16.14 4.55 -8.81
CA GLU A 100 14.84 5.20 -9.00
C GLU A 100 13.69 4.32 -8.49
N PHE A 101 12.74 4.94 -7.78
CA PHE A 101 11.55 4.26 -7.29
C PHE A 101 10.45 4.19 -8.35
N THR A 102 9.89 3.01 -8.53
CA THR A 102 8.75 2.79 -9.42
C THR A 102 7.70 1.89 -8.78
N LEU A 103 6.45 2.14 -9.17
CA LEU A 103 5.30 1.35 -8.81
C LEU A 103 4.82 0.57 -10.03
N LYS A 104 4.93 -0.76 -9.97
CA LYS A 104 4.59 -1.65 -11.09
C LYS A 104 4.11 -3.01 -10.59
N ARG A 105 3.44 -3.77 -11.44
CA ARG A 105 3.20 -5.19 -11.19
C ARG A 105 4.48 -5.97 -11.48
N LEU A 106 4.98 -6.68 -10.48
CA LEU A 106 6.12 -7.58 -10.69
C LEU A 106 5.63 -8.86 -11.36
N VAL A 107 6.19 -9.19 -12.52
CA VAL A 107 5.97 -10.46 -13.18
C VAL A 107 7.30 -11.19 -13.29
N GLN A 108 7.34 -12.41 -12.76
CA GLN A 108 8.47 -13.31 -12.90
C GLN A 108 8.19 -14.27 -14.06
N THR A 109 9.03 -14.20 -15.09
CA THR A 109 9.06 -15.18 -16.17
C THR A 109 10.08 -16.28 -15.85
N ARG A 110 10.30 -17.23 -16.78
CA ARG A 110 11.32 -18.28 -16.59
C ARG A 110 12.75 -17.72 -16.55
N GLU A 111 12.97 -16.58 -17.17
CA GLU A 111 14.31 -16.07 -17.48
C GLU A 111 14.61 -14.74 -16.79
N CYS A 112 13.60 -13.90 -16.52
CA CYS A 112 13.79 -12.58 -15.92
C CYS A 112 12.59 -12.10 -15.10
N PHE A 113 12.79 -11.00 -14.36
CA PHE A 113 11.71 -10.19 -13.82
C PHE A 113 11.33 -9.09 -14.79
N GLU A 114 10.06 -8.73 -14.81
CA GLU A 114 9.51 -7.63 -15.58
C GLU A 114 8.61 -6.79 -14.68
N LEU A 115 8.73 -5.47 -14.80
CA LEU A 115 7.90 -4.50 -14.13
C LEU A 115 6.84 -4.00 -15.12
N GLN A 116 5.64 -4.53 -14.99
CA GLN A 116 4.53 -4.26 -15.90
C GLN A 116 3.66 -3.11 -15.38
N PRO A 117 3.38 -2.09 -16.20
CA PRO A 117 2.35 -1.11 -15.90
C PRO A 117 0.96 -1.74 -16.03
N GLU A 118 -0.02 -1.08 -15.41
CA GLU A 118 -1.45 -1.37 -15.60
C GLU A 118 -2.07 -0.21 -16.37
N ASN A 119 -1.36 0.26 -17.39
CA ASN A 119 -1.81 1.31 -18.30
C ASN A 119 -1.16 1.05 -19.67
N PRO A 120 -1.95 0.86 -20.75
CA PRO A 120 -1.45 0.58 -22.10
C PRO A 120 -0.50 1.65 -22.68
N ASP A 121 -0.57 2.88 -22.18
CA ASP A 121 0.27 3.99 -22.65
C ASP A 121 1.73 3.89 -22.15
N TYR A 122 2.01 2.96 -21.24
CA TYR A 122 3.31 2.76 -20.64
C TYR A 122 3.90 1.41 -21.06
N PRO A 123 5.18 1.35 -21.45
CA PRO A 123 5.84 0.08 -21.75
C PRO A 123 6.21 -0.69 -20.48
N SER A 124 6.26 -2.02 -20.59
CA SER A 124 6.87 -2.87 -19.57
C SER A 124 8.39 -2.64 -19.49
N ILE A 125 8.93 -2.77 -18.27
CA ILE A 125 10.36 -2.57 -18.01
C ILE A 125 10.98 -3.93 -17.63
N PRO A 126 11.78 -4.56 -18.51
CA PRO A 126 12.51 -5.77 -18.13
C PRO A 126 13.60 -5.43 -17.13
N VAL A 127 13.81 -6.31 -16.16
CA VAL A 127 14.90 -6.21 -15.18
C VAL A 127 16.02 -7.15 -15.63
N SER A 128 17.18 -6.57 -15.89
CA SER A 128 18.40 -7.27 -16.30
C SER A 128 19.18 -7.75 -15.07
N VAL A 129 20.12 -8.67 -15.29
CA VAL A 129 21.00 -9.17 -14.21
C VAL A 129 21.96 -8.08 -13.71
N ASP A 130 22.32 -7.13 -14.58
CA ASP A 130 23.23 -6.03 -14.27
C ASP A 130 22.53 -4.83 -13.60
N ASP A 131 21.20 -4.84 -13.51
CA ASP A 131 20.44 -3.75 -12.89
C ASP A 131 20.53 -3.82 -11.35
N ASP A 132 20.69 -2.66 -10.70
CA ASP A 132 20.51 -2.55 -9.25
C ASP A 132 19.01 -2.58 -8.93
N PHE A 133 18.48 -3.79 -8.76
CA PHE A 133 17.06 -4.04 -8.55
C PHE A 133 16.75 -4.50 -7.13
N GLN A 134 15.92 -3.74 -6.44
CA GLN A 134 15.48 -4.06 -5.09
C GLN A 134 13.97 -3.87 -4.93
N ILE A 135 13.30 -4.88 -4.38
CA ILE A 135 11.89 -4.76 -3.98
C ILE A 135 11.83 -4.17 -2.58
N TRP A 136 11.15 -3.04 -2.45
CA TRP A 136 10.97 -2.37 -1.16
C TRP A 136 9.79 -2.90 -0.38
N GLY A 137 8.71 -3.28 -1.07
CA GLY A 137 7.55 -3.90 -0.45
C GLY A 137 6.40 -4.11 -1.44
N VAL A 138 5.36 -4.79 -0.97
CA VAL A 138 4.16 -5.13 -1.72
C VAL A 138 3.01 -4.23 -1.30
N VAL A 139 2.31 -3.64 -2.27
CA VAL A 139 1.10 -2.85 -1.99
C VAL A 139 -0.04 -3.77 -1.54
N ARG A 140 -0.62 -3.46 -0.39
CA ARG A 140 -1.72 -4.22 0.24
C ARG A 140 -3.06 -3.55 0.03
N HIS A 141 -3.10 -2.23 0.18
CA HIS A 141 -4.31 -1.42 0.10
C HIS A 141 -4.01 -0.10 -0.58
N VAL A 142 -5.04 0.43 -1.24
CA VAL A 142 -5.06 1.74 -1.90
C VAL A 142 -6.20 2.51 -1.26
N ILE A 143 -5.90 3.70 -0.75
CA ILE A 143 -6.90 4.62 -0.21
C ILE A 143 -6.92 5.83 -1.13
N HIS A 144 -8.03 6.02 -1.81
CA HIS A 144 -8.29 7.20 -2.62
C HIS A 144 -9.58 7.86 -2.18
N LYS A 145 -9.57 9.19 -2.23
CA LYS A 145 -10.76 9.99 -1.95
C LYS A 145 -11.59 10.05 -3.22
N LEU A 146 -12.88 9.71 -3.11
CA LEU A 146 -13.88 9.91 -4.17
C LEU A 146 -14.37 11.35 -4.21
#